data_AF-A0A3P6A4I9-F1
#
_entry.id   AF-A0A3P6A4I9-F1
#
_cell.length_a   1.000
_cell.length_b   1.000
_cell.length_c   1.000
_cell.angle_alpha   90.00
_cell.angle_beta   90.00
_cell.angle_gamma   90.00
#
_symmetry.space_group_name_H-M   'P 1'
#
loop_
_entity.id
_entity.type
_entity.pdbx_description
1 polymer ?
#
loop_
_entity_poly.entity_id
_entity_poly.type
_entity_poly.pdbx_seq_one_letter_code
_entity_poly.pdbx_strand_id
1 'polypeptide(L)' 'MDSKRDLHESMEEEEECTTPRSGEYRIPVSSVCPPPPRKKSKVVRNRDPPRNGYFQPPDLEALFCAQLRREACT' A
#
# COMPACT_ATOMS: atom_id res chain seq x y z
N MET A 1 -4.53 63.99 20.62
CA MET A 1 -5.16 63.22 19.52
C MET A 1 -4.13 62.17 19.15
N ASP A 2 -3.98 61.21 20.04
CA ASP A 2 -2.87 60.28 20.01
C ASP A 2 -3.31 59.08 19.19
N SER A 3 -2.86 59.14 17.94
CA SER A 3 -3.12 58.18 16.87
C SER A 3 -2.60 56.80 17.28
N LYS A 4 -3.50 55.96 17.77
CA LYS A 4 -3.27 54.53 18.01
C LYS A 4 -3.34 53.83 16.66
N ARG A 5 -2.20 53.71 15.98
CA ARG A 5 -2.06 52.84 14.80
C ARG A 5 -1.78 51.42 15.27
N ASP A 6 -2.64 50.54 14.80
CA ASP A 6 -2.71 49.11 15.04
C ASP A 6 -1.42 48.40 14.61
N LEU A 7 -0.83 47.64 15.54
CA LEU A 7 -0.17 46.39 15.20
C LEU A 7 -0.91 45.30 15.96
N HIS A 8 -1.97 44.78 15.34
CA HIS A 8 -2.40 43.42 15.59
C HIS A 8 -1.43 42.55 14.80
N GLU A 9 -0.26 42.30 15.39
CA GLU A 9 0.66 41.29 14.90
C GLU A 9 -0.02 39.94 15.10
N SER A 10 -0.37 39.31 13.99
CA SER A 10 -0.88 37.94 13.98
C SER A 10 0.26 37.02 14.40
N MET A 11 0.37 36.78 15.72
CA MET A 11 1.03 35.60 16.25
C MET A 11 0.18 34.40 15.83
N GLU A 12 0.29 34.02 14.56
CA GLU A 12 0.08 32.64 14.15
C GLU A 12 1.19 31.85 14.85
N GLU A 13 0.96 31.54 16.12
CA GLU A 13 1.59 30.40 16.75
C GLU A 13 1.15 29.22 15.90
N GLU A 14 1.97 28.85 14.90
CA GLU A 14 1.89 27.53 14.31
C GLU A 14 2.08 26.57 15.47
N GLU A 15 0.96 26.18 16.07
CA GLU A 15 0.88 25.13 17.07
C GLU A 15 1.26 23.86 16.31
N GLU A 16 2.57 23.64 16.21
CA GLU A 16 3.15 22.46 15.61
C GLU A 16 2.46 21.29 16.29
N CYS A 17 1.74 20.50 15.50
CA CYS A 17 0.91 19.45 16.04
C CYS A 17 1.83 18.41 16.70
N THR A 18 1.97 18.48 18.02
CA THR A 18 2.90 17.64 18.78
C THR A 18 2.14 16.52 19.49
N THR A 19 2.77 15.35 19.55
CA THR A 19 2.21 14.22 20.30
C THR A 19 2.28 14.50 21.80
N PRO A 20 1.16 14.40 22.56
CA PRO A 20 1.17 14.59 24.00
C PRO A 20 2.14 13.63 24.71
N ARG A 21 3.04 14.18 25.52
CA ARG A 21 4.09 13.41 26.21
C ARG A 21 3.73 12.99 27.64
N SER A 22 2.61 13.50 28.18
CA SER A 22 2.14 13.15 29.53
C SER A 22 1.81 11.65 29.61
N GLY A 23 2.11 11.05 30.76
CA GLY A 23 1.88 9.63 31.02
C GLY A 23 0.41 9.22 30.92
N GLU A 24 -0.51 10.16 31.16
CA GLU A 24 -1.97 9.95 31.06
C GLU A 24 -2.41 9.60 29.63
N TYR A 25 -1.68 10.11 28.63
CA TYR A 25 -1.96 9.88 27.21
C TYR A 25 -1.00 8.86 26.58
N ARG A 26 -0.09 8.27 27.37
CA ARG A 26 0.88 7.30 26.87
C ARG A 26 0.23 5.93 26.73
N ILE A 27 0.27 5.36 25.54
CA ILE A 27 -0.22 4.01 25.28
C ILE A 27 0.56 3.02 26.15
N PRO A 28 -0.11 2.14 26.93
CA PRO A 28 0.54 1.11 27.72
C PRO A 28 1.39 0.21 26.83
N VAL A 29 2.63 -0.06 27.25
CA VAL A 29 3.50 -1.00 26.55
C VAL A 29 3.00 -2.41 26.83
N SER A 30 2.48 -3.10 25.81
CA SER A 30 2.18 -4.53 25.91
C SER A 30 3.50 -5.27 26.13
N SER A 31 3.67 -5.90 27.29
CA SER A 31 4.93 -6.53 27.69
C SER A 31 5.29 -7.78 26.89
N VAL A 32 4.33 -8.37 26.16
CA VAL A 32 4.53 -9.62 25.41
C VAL A 32 3.77 -9.55 24.09
N CYS A 33 4.51 -9.71 22.98
CA CYS A 33 3.90 -9.90 21.67
C CYS A 33 3.04 -11.18 21.69
N PRO A 34 1.85 -11.18 21.06
CA PRO A 34 1.08 -12.41 20.95
C PRO A 34 1.93 -13.49 20.25
N PRO A 35 1.73 -14.78 20.60
CA PRO A 35 2.45 -15.86 19.96
C PRO A 35 2.23 -15.84 18.45
N PRO A 36 3.23 -16.25 17.65
CA PRO A 36 3.13 -16.20 16.20
C PRO A 36 1.94 -17.04 15.70
N PRO A 37 1.25 -16.59 14.63
CA PRO A 37 0.15 -17.34 14.06
C PRO A 37 0.59 -18.76 13.65
N ARG A 38 -0.16 -19.77 14.09
CA ARG A 38 0.14 -21.16 13.74
C ARG A 38 -0.30 -21.44 12.31
N LYS A 39 0.62 -21.91 11.47
CA LYS A 39 0.31 -22.39 10.12
C LYS A 39 -0.59 -23.63 10.24
N LYS A 40 -1.77 -23.60 9.60
CA LYS A 40 -2.65 -24.77 9.52
C LYS A 40 -1.94 -25.90 8.77
N SER A 41 -2.05 -27.13 9.27
CA SER A 41 -1.61 -28.32 8.53
C SER A 41 -2.36 -28.38 7.21
N LYS A 42 -1.66 -28.26 6.09
CA LYS A 42 -2.23 -28.54 4.79
C LYS A 42 -2.30 -30.07 4.68
N VAL A 43 -3.51 -30.64 4.68
CA VAL A 43 -3.70 -31.98 4.12
C VAL A 43 -3.45 -31.83 2.63
N VAL A 44 -2.19 -31.98 2.22
CA VAL A 44 -1.81 -31.95 0.80
C VAL A 44 -2.39 -33.21 0.19
N ARG A 45 -3.62 -33.09 -0.33
CA ARG A 45 -4.11 -34.04 -1.32
C ARG A 45 -3.21 -33.87 -2.53
N ASN A 46 -2.27 -34.80 -2.72
CA ASN A 46 -1.53 -34.90 -3.97
C ASN A 46 -2.58 -35.05 -5.07
N ARG A 47 -2.81 -33.95 -5.78
CA ARG A 47 -3.65 -33.94 -6.97
C ARG A 47 -2.71 -34.14 -8.15
N ASP A 48 -3.12 -34.98 -9.08
CA ASP A 48 -2.42 -35.09 -10.35
C ASP A 48 -2.40 -33.73 -11.05
N PRO A 49 -1.31 -33.40 -11.77
CA PRO A 49 -1.28 -32.20 -12.57
C PRO A 49 -2.43 -32.19 -13.59
N PRO A 50 -2.92 -31.00 -13.99
CA PRO A 50 -3.91 -30.89 -15.05
C PRO A 50 -3.42 -31.59 -16.32
N ARG A 51 -4.32 -32.36 -16.97
CA ARG A 51 -4.02 -33.14 -18.18
C ARG A 51 -3.36 -32.32 -19.29
N ASN A 52 -3.71 -31.03 -19.37
CA ASN A 52 -3.28 -30.15 -20.45
C ASN A 52 -2.16 -29.19 -20.00
N GLY A 53 -1.48 -29.51 -18.89
CA GLY A 53 -0.51 -28.62 -18.27
C GLY A 53 -1.15 -27.46 -17.51
N TYR A 54 -0.34 -26.78 -16.70
CA TYR A 54 -0.78 -25.60 -15.94
C TYR A 54 -0.83 -24.33 -16.79
N PHE A 55 0.02 -24.28 -17.82
CA PHE A 55 0.09 -23.18 -18.75
C PHE A 55 -0.37 -23.67 -20.12
N GLN A 56 -1.40 -23.00 -20.64
CA GLN A 56 -1.91 -23.24 -21.98
C GLN A 56 -1.60 -21.97 -22.79
N PRO A 57 -0.43 -21.89 -23.46
CA PRO A 57 -0.10 -20.72 -24.23
C PRO A 57 -1.14 -20.52 -25.34
N PRO A 58 -1.49 -19.26 -25.65
CA PRO A 58 -2.25 -18.97 -26.86
C PRO A 58 -1.46 -19.38 -28.09
N ASP A 59 -2.18 -19.64 -29.18
CA ASP A 59 -1.56 -19.88 -30.48
C ASP A 59 -0.81 -18.63 -30.95
N LEU A 60 0.47 -18.81 -31.26
CA LEU A 60 1.35 -17.71 -31.68
C LEU A 60 0.97 -17.19 -33.06
N GLU A 61 0.55 -18.06 -33.99
CA GLU A 61 0.12 -17.62 -35.32
C GLU A 61 -1.12 -16.72 -35.21
N ALA A 62 -2.12 -17.11 -34.42
CA ALA A 62 -3.28 -16.27 -34.15
C ALA A 62 -2.91 -14.90 -33.54
N LEU A 63 -1.90 -14.83 -32.67
CA LEU A 63 -1.43 -13.56 -32.11
C LEU A 63 -0.79 -12.66 -33.17
N PHE A 64 0.16 -13.17 -33.95
CA PHE A 64 0.89 -12.36 -34.92
C PHE A 64 0.10 -12.04 -36.19
N CYS A 65 -0.81 -12.93 -36.63
CA CYS A 65 -1.64 -12.70 -37.82
C CYS A 65 -2.75 -11.68 -37.58
N ALA A 66 -3.31 -11.59 -36.36
CA ALA A 66 -4.31 -10.58 -36.02
C ALA A 66 -3.72 -9.16 -35.95
N GLN A 67 -2.40 -9.04 -35.82
CA GLN A 67 -1.68 -7.80 -35.49
C GLN A 67 -0.62 -7.45 -36.53
N LEU A 68 -0.80 -7.83 -37.80
CA LEU A 68 -0.02 -7.26 -38.90
C LEU A 68 -0.30 -5.75 -38.98
N ARG A 69 0.39 -4.98 -38.14
CA ARG A 69 0.48 -3.53 -38.27
C ARG A 69 1.25 -3.28 -39.55
N ARG A 70 0.58 -2.65 -40.51
CA ARG A 70 1.27 -2.09 -41.67
C ARG A 70 2.17 -1.00 -41.12
N GLU A 71 3.46 -1.28 -41.00
CA GLU A 71 4.43 -0.22 -40.72
C GLU A 71 4.37 0.75 -41.90
N ALA A 72 4.13 2.03 -41.62
CA ALA A 72 4.33 3.08 -42.61
C ALA A 72 5.85 3.31 -42.70
N CYS A 73 6.40 3.19 -43.91
CA CYS A 73 7.77 3.59 -44.20
C CYS A 73 7.93 5.09 -43.90
N THR A 74 8.88 5.44 -43.04
CA THR A 74 9.42 6.81 -42.87
C THR A 74 10.93 6.74 -42.81
#